data_AF-A0A0G0RQ15-F1
#
_entry.id   AF-A0A0G0RQ15-F1
#
_cell.length_a   1.000
_cell.length_b   1.000
_cell.length_c   1.000
_cell.angle_alpha   90.00
_cell.angle_beta   90.00
_cell.angle_gamma   90.00
#
_symmetry.space_group_name_H-M   'P 1'
#
loop_
_entity.id
_entity.type
_entity.pdbx_description
1 polymer ?
#
loop_
_entity_poly.entity_id
_entity_poly.type
_entity_poly.pdbx_seq_one_letter_code
_entity_poly.pdbx_strand_id
1 'polypeptide(L)'
;MSVILQSQVFFFISSVGFVVLGVLVLIILIYVLDAVKVVSRILKKAEKDINSVGDITKEIIDNILGSRVFQFLFKIKRKIKK
;
A
#
# COMPACT_ATOMS: atom_id res chain seq x y z
N MET A 1 7.83 -19.11 49.69
CA MET A 1 8.63 -19.26 48.46
C MET A 1 9.70 -18.18 48.47
N SER A 2 10.99 -18.50 48.47
CA SER A 2 12.06 -17.48 48.49
C SER A 2 12.11 -16.71 47.17
N VAL A 3 12.34 -15.40 47.23
CA VAL A 3 12.44 -14.48 46.06
C VAL A 3 13.40 -15.03 44.98
N ILE A 4 14.43 -15.76 45.40
CA ILE A 4 15.43 -16.42 44.54
C ILE A 4 14.80 -17.50 43.64
N LEU A 5 13.90 -18.34 44.20
CA LEU A 5 13.24 -19.40 43.44
C LEU A 5 12.25 -18.83 42.42
N GLN A 6 11.53 -17.77 42.80
CA GLN A 6 10.64 -17.06 41.90
C GLN A 6 11.41 -16.46 40.71
N SER A 7 12.53 -15.79 40.98
CA SER A 7 13.38 -15.20 39.93
C SER A 7 13.91 -16.24 38.94
N GLN A 8 14.37 -17.40 39.42
CA GLN A 8 14.87 -18.48 38.56
C GLN A 8 13.78 -19.03 37.63
N VAL A 9 12.56 -19.22 38.14
CA VAL A 9 11.43 -19.70 37.35
C VAL A 9 11.03 -18.65 36.30
N PHE A 10 10.96 -17.37 36.67
CA PHE A 10 10.68 -16.30 35.70
C PHE A 10 11.74 -16.19 34.61
N PHE A 11 13.02 -16.31 34.96
CA PHE A 11 14.11 -16.30 33.99
C PHE A 11 14.01 -17.47 33.01
N PHE A 12 13.69 -18.66 33.51
CA PHE A 12 13.52 -19.85 32.66
C PHE A 12 12.34 -19.70 31.69
N ILE A 13 11.17 -19.27 32.18
CA ILE A 13 9.99 -19.03 31.34
C ILE A 13 10.29 -17.93 30.30
N SER A 14 10.93 -16.85 30.72
CA SER A 14 11.30 -15.73 29.84
C SER A 14 12.25 -16.19 28.73
N SER A 15 13.27 -16.98 29.06
CA SER A 15 14.25 -17.48 28.10
C SER A 15 13.59 -18.37 27.03
N VAL A 16 12.78 -19.35 27.46
CA VAL A 16 12.07 -20.22 26.52
C VAL A 16 11.07 -19.43 25.68
N GLY A 17 10.32 -18.52 26.31
CA GLY A 17 9.37 -17.64 25.64
C GLY A 17 10.06 -16.77 24.59
N PHE A 18 11.23 -16.20 24.90
CA PHE A 18 12.00 -15.38 23.98
C PHE A 18 12.46 -16.19 22.75
N VAL A 19 12.93 -17.42 22.94
CA VAL A 19 13.33 -18.29 21.82
C VAL A 19 12.13 -18.63 20.94
N VAL A 20 11.00 -19.00 21.54
CA VAL A 20 9.77 -19.32 20.80
C VAL A 20 9.27 -18.10 20.03
N LEU A 21 9.19 -16.94 20.67
CA LEU A 21 8.80 -15.69 20.01
C LEU A 21 9.78 -15.30 18.90
N GLY A 22 11.08 -15.49 19.10
CA GLY A 22 12.09 -15.23 18.08
C GLY A 22 11.90 -16.09 16.82
N VAL A 23 11.63 -17.39 16.98
CA VAL A 23 11.32 -18.28 15.85
C VAL A 23 10.03 -17.84 15.15
N LEU A 24 9.00 -17.48 15.92
CA LEU A 24 7.72 -17.05 15.38
C LEU A 24 7.85 -15.75 14.58
N VAL A 25 8.61 -14.78 15.08
CA VAL A 25 8.96 -13.54 14.37
C VAL A 25 9.73 -13.84 13.09
N LEU A 26 10.70 -14.77 13.13
CA LEU A 26 11.47 -15.16 11.96
C LEU A 26 10.58 -15.74 10.86
N ILE A 27 9.64 -16.62 11.24
CA ILE A 27 8.64 -17.18 10.31
C ILE A 27 7.78 -16.06 9.72
N ILE A 28 7.22 -15.19 10.57
CA ILE A 28 6.40 -14.06 10.12
C ILE A 28 7.19 -13.20 9.12
N LEU A 29 8.46 -12.93 9.39
CA LEU A 29 9.30 -12.10 8.53
C LEU A 29 9.44 -12.71 7.12
N ILE A 30 9.66 -14.03 7.04
CA ILE A 30 9.72 -14.75 5.75
C ILE A 30 8.40 -14.56 4.98
N TYR A 31 7.26 -14.74 5.64
CA TYR A 31 5.95 -14.55 5.01
C TYR A 31 5.70 -13.10 4.55
N VAL A 32 6.10 -12.12 5.36
CA VAL A 32 5.96 -10.70 5.02
C VAL A 32 6.80 -10.36 3.79
N LEU A 33 8.03 -10.85 3.70
CA LEU A 33 8.89 -10.62 2.53
C LEU A 33 8.25 -11.17 1.25
N ASP A 34 7.61 -12.32 1.31
CA ASP A 34 6.91 -12.90 0.16
C ASP A 34 5.62 -12.15 -0.18
N ALA A 35 4.87 -11.70 0.82
CA ALA A 35 3.70 -10.85 0.62
C ALA A 35 4.07 -9.53 -0.08
N VAL A 36 5.15 -8.87 0.34
CA VAL A 36 5.61 -7.61 -0.27
C VAL A 36 6.01 -7.82 -1.74
N LYS A 37 6.65 -8.94 -2.10
CA LYS A 37 6.96 -9.27 -3.50
C LYS A 37 5.70 -9.43 -4.36
N VAL A 38 4.64 -10.00 -3.81
CA VAL A 38 3.35 -10.15 -4.51
C VAL A 38 2.68 -8.79 -4.66
N VAL A 39 2.59 -8.01 -3.57
CA VAL A 39 2.00 -6.67 -3.58
C VAL A 39 2.73 -5.75 -4.55
N SER A 40 4.07 -5.79 -4.61
CA SER A 40 4.85 -5.02 -5.58
C SER A 40 4.49 -5.35 -7.03
N ARG A 41 4.25 -6.63 -7.35
CA ARG A 41 3.80 -7.04 -8.69
C ARG A 41 2.38 -6.55 -9.00
N ILE A 42 1.49 -6.57 -8.03
CA ILE A 42 0.12 -6.06 -8.17
C ILE A 42 0.17 -4.54 -8.40
N LEU A 43 0.94 -3.81 -7.60
CA LEU A 43 1.11 -2.36 -7.74
C LEU A 43 1.69 -1.98 -9.09
N LYS A 44 2.72 -2.68 -9.59
CA LYS A 44 3.27 -2.43 -10.93
C LYS A 44 2.25 -2.65 -12.05
N LYS A 45 1.36 -3.64 -11.91
CA LYS A 45 0.26 -3.84 -12.88
C LYS A 45 -0.78 -2.73 -12.78
N ALA A 46 -1.18 -2.38 -11.55
CA ALA A 46 -2.12 -1.29 -11.30
C ALA A 46 -1.59 0.06 -11.81
N GLU A 47 -0.29 0.35 -11.65
CA GLU A 47 0.36 1.54 -12.17
C GLU A 47 0.32 1.61 -13.71
N LYS A 48 0.53 0.48 -14.38
CA LYS A 48 0.40 0.38 -15.85
C LYS A 48 -1.03 0.62 -16.31
N ASP A 49 -2.00 0.03 -15.59
CA ASP A 49 -3.42 0.21 -15.91
C ASP A 49 -3.86 1.66 -15.65
N ILE A 50 -3.43 2.27 -14.55
CA ILE A 50 -3.68 3.69 -14.21
C ILE A 50 -3.07 4.62 -15.25
N ASN A 51 -1.88 4.35 -15.78
CA ASN A 51 -1.33 5.18 -16.86
C ASN A 51 -2.21 5.10 -18.13
N SER A 52 -2.71 3.93 -18.50
CA SER A 52 -3.64 3.81 -19.64
C SER A 52 -5.00 4.46 -19.36
N VAL A 53 -5.52 4.32 -18.13
CA VAL A 53 -6.74 4.98 -17.69
C VAL A 53 -6.54 6.48 -17.63
N GLY A 54 -5.35 6.96 -17.26
CA GLY A 54 -4.97 8.36 -17.26
C GLY A 54 -5.05 8.95 -18.66
N ASP A 55 -4.49 8.27 -19.66
CA ASP A 55 -4.56 8.70 -21.06
C ASP A 55 -6.00 8.68 -21.59
N ILE A 56 -6.75 7.61 -21.36
CA ILE A 56 -8.17 7.50 -21.74
C ILE A 56 -9.01 8.56 -21.02
N THR A 57 -8.76 8.80 -19.74
CA THR A 57 -9.46 9.82 -18.95
C THR A 57 -9.11 11.21 -19.43
N LYS A 58 -7.85 11.46 -19.82
CA LYS A 58 -7.43 12.72 -20.45
C LYS A 58 -8.18 12.95 -21.75
N GLU A 59 -8.26 11.92 -22.59
CA GLU A 59 -8.94 11.96 -23.88
C GLU A 59 -10.45 12.16 -23.73
N ILE A 60 -11.06 11.50 -22.74
CA ILE A 60 -12.49 11.68 -22.39
C ILE A 60 -12.72 13.08 -21.82
N ILE A 61 -11.88 13.57 -20.90
CA ILE A 61 -11.97 14.92 -20.34
C ILE A 61 -11.80 15.96 -21.46
N ASP A 62 -10.85 15.80 -22.37
CA ASP A 62 -10.66 16.73 -23.48
C ASP A 62 -11.84 16.71 -24.45
N ASN A 63 -12.42 15.53 -24.73
CA ASN A 63 -13.64 15.41 -25.53
C ASN A 63 -14.87 16.02 -24.84
N ILE A 64 -14.99 15.86 -23.52
CA ILE A 64 -16.08 16.45 -22.72
C ILE A 64 -15.90 17.98 -22.63
N LEU A 65 -14.70 18.49 -22.35
CA LEU A 65 -14.40 19.92 -22.32
C LEU A 65 -14.50 20.57 -23.72
N GLY A 66 -14.26 19.80 -24.78
CA GLY A 66 -14.46 20.21 -26.17
C GLY A 66 -15.91 20.15 -26.65
N SER A 67 -16.80 19.47 -25.90
CA SER A 67 -18.21 19.35 -26.24
C SER A 67 -18.91 20.70 -26.16
N ARG A 68 -19.68 21.02 -27.21
CA ARG A 68 -20.53 22.23 -27.27
C ARG A 68 -21.51 22.29 -26.10
N VAL A 69 -21.97 21.14 -25.60
CA VAL A 69 -22.89 21.05 -24.46
C VAL A 69 -22.20 21.49 -23.16
N PHE A 70 -20.92 21.11 -22.98
CA PHE A 70 -20.15 21.46 -21.79
C PHE A 70 -19.70 22.92 -21.80
N GLN A 71 -19.30 23.47 -22.96
CA GLN A 71 -19.00 24.91 -23.11
C GLN A 71 -20.25 25.80 -22.94
N PHE A 72 -21.43 25.28 -23.28
CA PHE A 72 -22.69 25.98 -23.11
C PHE A 72 -23.15 26.01 -21.64
N LEU A 73 -22.99 24.89 -20.90
CA LEU A 73 -23.35 24.78 -19.48
C LEU A 73 -22.31 25.39 -18.54
N PHE A 74 -21.03 25.12 -18.78
CA PHE A 74 -19.90 25.68 -18.06
C PHE A 74 -19.17 26.63 -18.99
N LYS A 75 -19.52 27.92 -18.93
CA LYS A 75 -18.88 29.00 -19.69
C LYS A 75 -17.44 29.25 -19.21
N ILE A 76 -16.56 28.26 -19.33
CA ILE A 76 -15.14 28.37 -19.02
C ILE A 76 -14.52 29.17 -20.17
N LYS A 77 -14.27 30.46 -19.94
CA LYS A 77 -13.49 31.30 -20.85
C LYS A 77 -12.05 30.77 -20.91
N ARG A 78 -11.76 29.86 -21.85
CA ARG A 78 -10.37 29.55 -22.21
C ARG A 78 -9.73 30.82 -22.80
N LYS A 79 -8.85 31.46 -22.02
CA LYS A 79 -7.92 32.48 -22.52
C LYS A 79 -6.94 31.75 -23.43
N ILE A 80 -7.17 31.82 -24.74
CA ILE A 80 -6.18 31.47 -25.75
C ILE A 80 -4.99 32.42 -25.53
N LYS A 81 -3.88 31.89 -25.00
CA LYS A 81 -2.60 32.59 -25.02
C LYS A 81 -1.92 32.16 -26.32
N LYS A 82 -1.64 33.16 -27.17
CA LYS A 82 -0.95 33.04 -28.46
C LYS A 82 0.31 32.20 -28.36
#